data_AF-D8FD00-F1
#
_entry.id   AF-D8FD00-F1
#
_cell.length_a   1.000
_cell.length_b   1.000
_cell.length_c   1.000
_cell.angle_alpha   90.00
_cell.angle_beta   90.00
_cell.angle_gamma   90.00
#
_symmetry.space_group_name_H-M   'P 1'
#
loop_
_entity.id
_entity.type
_entity.pdbx_description
1 polymer ?
#
loop_
_entity_poly.entity_id
_entity_poly.type
_entity_poly.pdbx_seq_one_letter_code
_entity_poly.pdbx_strand_id
1 'polypeptide(L)'
;MLRNREMVETKLQRIAEKARKEDECRFTSLFHLMNEEMLRECFQELRKDAASGIDKVTKKEYGEKLGENLNALVGKLHRMAYIPLPVRRVYIPKPGSSKKRPLGIPALEDKLVQAGLTRVLSAIYEQDFIDDSYGFRPGRGCHD
;
A
#
# COMPACT_ATOMS: atom_id res chain seq x y z
N MET A 1 23.63 -7.43 21.98
CA MET A 1 22.65 -8.31 21.29
C MET A 1 22.13 -7.59 20.07
N LEU A 2 22.71 -7.88 18.89
CA LEU A 2 22.18 -7.41 17.62
C LEU A 2 20.89 -8.22 17.37
N ARG A 3 19.72 -7.59 17.56
CA ARG A 3 18.48 -8.17 17.06
C ARG A 3 18.65 -8.34 15.56
N ASN A 4 18.57 -9.58 15.08
CA ASN A 4 18.58 -9.93 13.67
C ASN A 4 17.32 -9.32 13.05
N ARG A 5 17.37 -8.03 12.70
CA ARG A 5 16.23 -7.27 12.20
C ARG A 5 16.08 -7.61 10.73
N GLU A 6 15.39 -8.72 10.49
CA GLU A 6 15.01 -9.12 9.14
C GLU A 6 14.13 -8.03 8.52
N MET A 7 14.60 -7.46 7.41
CA MET A 7 13.96 -6.35 6.71
C MET A 7 12.59 -6.79 6.16
N VAL A 8 11.69 -5.82 5.97
CA VAL A 8 10.35 -6.08 5.43
C VAL A 8 10.42 -6.80 4.07
N GLU A 9 11.34 -6.37 3.21
CA GLU A 9 11.56 -6.97 1.89
C GLU A 9 11.89 -8.47 1.96
N THR A 10 12.80 -8.87 2.86
CA THR A 10 13.17 -10.29 3.04
C THR A 10 11.98 -11.15 3.47
N LYS A 11 11.09 -10.61 4.31
CA LYS A 11 9.87 -11.33 4.73
C LYS A 11 8.88 -11.49 3.60
N LEU A 12 8.70 -10.46 2.76
CA LEU A 12 7.82 -10.52 1.59
C LEU A 12 8.33 -11.54 0.56
N GLN A 13 9.65 -11.59 0.33
CA GLN A 13 10.26 -12.60 -0.55
C GLN A 13 9.99 -14.01 -0.06
N ARG A 14 10.13 -14.27 1.25
CA ARG A 14 9.80 -15.58 1.85
C ARG A 14 8.32 -15.94 1.69
N ILE A 15 7.42 -14.97 1.82
CA ILE A 15 5.99 -15.17 1.58
C ILE A 15 5.74 -15.55 0.11
N ALA A 16 6.38 -14.86 -0.83
CA ALA A 16 6.25 -15.16 -2.25
C ALA A 16 6.81 -16.55 -2.62
N GLU A 17 7.97 -16.92 -2.07
CA GLU A 17 8.52 -18.26 -2.26
C GLU A 17 7.58 -19.35 -1.73
N LYS A 18 6.96 -19.10 -0.57
CA LYS A 18 6.01 -20.03 0.03
C LYS A 18 4.74 -20.13 -0.81
N ALA A 19 4.16 -19.00 -1.22
CA ALA A 19 2.97 -18.97 -2.07
C ALA A 19 3.19 -19.72 -3.39
N ARG A 20 4.39 -19.62 -3.98
CA ARG A 20 4.74 -20.33 -5.21
C ARG A 20 4.88 -21.84 -5.04
N LYS A 21 5.39 -22.30 -3.89
CA LYS A 21 5.74 -23.72 -3.67
C LYS A 21 4.63 -24.52 -3.01
N GLU A 22 3.77 -23.86 -2.23
CA GLU A 22 2.73 -24.49 -1.42
C GLU A 22 1.37 -23.87 -1.77
N ASP A 23 0.71 -24.45 -2.78
CA ASP A 23 -0.61 -24.03 -3.29
C ASP A 23 -1.74 -24.11 -2.23
N GLU A 24 -1.69 -25.07 -1.32
CA GLU A 24 -2.64 -25.24 -0.21
C GLU A 24 -2.33 -24.32 1.00
N CYS A 25 -1.24 -23.55 0.99
CA CYS A 25 -0.82 -22.75 2.14
C CYS A 25 -1.80 -21.59 2.43
N ARG A 26 -2.29 -21.53 3.67
CA ARG A 26 -3.14 -20.43 4.15
C ARG A 26 -2.33 -19.43 4.98
N PHE A 27 -2.23 -18.20 4.49
CA PHE A 27 -1.58 -17.10 5.20
C PHE A 27 -2.54 -16.46 6.22
N THR A 28 -2.48 -16.90 7.47
CA THR A 28 -3.38 -16.45 8.55
C THR A 28 -2.85 -15.31 9.40
N SER A 29 -1.54 -15.03 9.33
CA SER A 29 -0.88 -13.99 10.10
C SER A 29 0.02 -13.15 9.19
N LEU A 30 -0.56 -12.09 8.63
CA LEU A 30 0.15 -11.15 7.75
C LEU A 30 0.20 -9.74 8.34
N PHE A 31 -0.71 -9.42 9.26
CA PHE A 31 -0.91 -8.06 9.75
C PHE A 31 0.31 -7.51 10.52
N HIS A 32 1.14 -8.38 11.08
CA HIS A 32 2.39 -7.97 11.73
C HIS A 32 3.42 -7.33 10.77
N LEU A 33 3.23 -7.48 9.46
CA LEU A 33 4.04 -6.82 8.43
C LEU A 33 3.69 -5.34 8.30
N MET A 34 2.49 -4.92 8.73
CA MET A 34 2.07 -3.52 8.79
C MET A 34 2.72 -2.81 9.99
N ASN A 35 4.03 -2.59 9.90
CA ASN A 35 4.85 -1.96 10.93
C ASN A 35 5.39 -0.60 10.45
N GLU A 36 6.12 0.10 11.34
CA GLU A 36 6.63 1.44 11.04
C GLU A 36 7.56 1.46 9.83
N GLU A 37 8.38 0.42 9.66
CA GLU A 37 9.35 0.28 8.57
C GLU A 37 8.63 0.13 7.22
N MET A 38 7.65 -0.77 7.14
CA MET A 38 6.77 -0.94 5.96
C MET A 38 6.10 0.39 5.58
N LEU A 39 5.47 1.07 6.54
CA LEU A 39 4.74 2.31 6.26
C LEU A 39 5.68 3.48 5.92
N ARG A 40 6.91 3.48 6.45
CA ARG A 40 7.96 4.45 6.11
C ARG A 40 8.42 4.28 4.67
N GLU A 41 8.65 3.07 4.22
CA GLU A 41 8.98 2.78 2.81
C GLU A 41 7.82 3.18 1.88
N CYS A 42 6.58 2.84 2.24
CA CYS A 42 5.39 3.27 1.50
C CYS A 42 5.29 4.80 1.43
N PHE A 43 5.62 5.49 2.52
CA PHE A 43 5.67 6.95 2.54
C PHE A 43 6.73 7.49 1.60
N GLN A 44 7.92 6.89 1.56
CA GLN A 44 9.01 7.32 0.67
C GLN A 44 8.63 7.18 -0.81
N GLU A 45 8.06 6.04 -1.20
CA GLU A 45 7.64 5.75 -2.57
C GLU A 45 6.44 6.57 -3.05
N LEU A 46 5.58 7.01 -2.13
CA LEU A 46 4.44 7.82 -2.49
C LEU A 46 4.89 9.09 -3.26
N ARG A 47 4.16 9.48 -4.31
CA ARG A 47 4.50 10.69 -5.07
C ARG A 47 4.58 11.94 -4.17
N LYS A 48 5.58 12.79 -4.41
CA LYS A 48 5.78 14.05 -3.66
C LYS A 48 4.56 14.99 -3.73
N ASP A 49 3.90 15.00 -4.89
CA ASP A 49 2.73 15.82 -5.22
C ASP A 49 1.40 15.06 -5.09
N ALA A 50 1.37 13.96 -4.34
CA ALA A 50 0.14 13.18 -4.15
C ALA A 50 -0.99 14.06 -3.58
N ALA A 51 -2.06 14.23 -4.35
CA ALA A 51 -3.20 15.06 -3.98
C ALA A 51 -3.78 14.65 -2.62
N SER A 52 -4.05 15.60 -1.73
CA SER A 52 -4.55 15.30 -0.38
C SER A 52 -5.99 14.79 -0.39
N GLY A 53 -6.34 14.02 0.64
CA GLY A 53 -7.68 13.45 0.82
C GLY A 53 -8.68 14.47 1.35
N ILE A 54 -9.72 13.99 2.03
CA ILE A 54 -10.80 14.84 2.56
C ILE A 54 -10.33 15.74 3.72
N ASP A 55 -9.34 15.26 4.48
CA ASP A 55 -8.64 15.94 5.58
C ASP A 55 -7.67 17.03 5.11
N LYS A 56 -7.39 17.08 3.79
CA LYS A 56 -6.47 18.01 3.12
C LYS A 56 -5.00 17.92 3.56
N VAL A 57 -4.64 16.97 4.43
CA VAL A 57 -3.26 16.75 4.86
C VAL A 57 -2.39 16.31 3.67
N THR A 58 -1.33 17.06 3.41
CA THR A 58 -0.38 16.79 2.32
C THR A 58 0.74 15.86 2.78
N LYS A 59 1.43 15.23 1.81
CA LYS A 59 2.63 14.42 2.10
C LYS A 59 3.72 15.24 2.83
N LYS A 60 3.85 16.53 2.48
CA LYS A 60 4.83 17.43 3.11
C LYS A 60 4.51 17.64 4.59
N GLU A 61 3.30 18.09 4.91
CA GLU A 61 2.87 18.37 6.29
C GLU A 61 2.95 17.12 7.17
N TYR A 62 2.47 15.98 6.68
CA TYR A 62 2.58 14.71 7.41
C TYR A 62 4.03 14.28 7.66
N GLY A 63 4.93 14.63 6.72
CA GLY A 63 6.36 14.34 6.81
C GLY A 63 7.09 15.12 7.90
N GLU A 64 6.55 16.26 8.35
CA GLU A 64 7.18 17.11 9.38
C GLU A 64 7.34 16.38 10.71
N LYS A 65 6.39 15.49 11.03
CA LYS A 65 6.40 14.62 12.21
C LYS A 65 6.30 13.15 11.83
N LEU A 66 7.00 12.74 10.77
CA LEU A 66 6.82 11.42 10.15
C LEU A 66 6.90 10.27 11.17
N GLY A 67 7.90 10.26 12.04
CA GLY A 67 8.08 9.19 13.03
C GLY A 67 6.90 9.08 14.01
N GLU A 68 6.43 10.21 14.55
CA GLU A 68 5.28 10.24 15.48
C GLU A 68 4.01 9.80 14.77
N ASN A 69 3.75 10.32 13.56
CA ASN A 69 2.57 10.00 12.79
C ASN A 69 2.51 8.51 12.41
N LEU A 70 3.63 7.94 11.95
CA LEU A 70 3.72 6.51 11.64
C LEU A 70 3.53 5.64 12.89
N ASN A 71 4.16 5.99 14.01
CA ASN A 71 3.98 5.25 15.25
C ASN A 71 2.52 5.27 15.73
N ALA A 72 1.86 6.44 15.65
CA ALA A 72 0.44 6.56 15.96
C ALA A 72 -0.44 5.71 15.02
N LEU A 73 -0.14 5.70 13.71
CA LEU A 73 -0.85 4.90 12.72
C LEU A 73 -0.69 3.40 12.96
N VAL A 74 0.54 2.92 13.17
CA VAL A 74 0.82 1.52 13.54
C VAL A 74 0.09 1.15 14.82
N GLY A 75 0.12 2.01 15.84
CA GLY A 75 -0.61 1.79 17.08
C GLY A 75 -2.13 1.66 16.87
N LYS A 76 -2.74 2.49 16.01
CA LYS A 76 -4.15 2.38 15.62
C LYS A 76 -4.45 1.07 14.89
N LEU A 77 -3.58 0.67 13.96
CA LEU A 77 -3.73 -0.56 13.18
C LEU A 77 -3.70 -1.79 14.09
N HIS A 78 -2.66 -1.95 14.92
CA HIS A 78 -2.45 -3.14 15.76
C HIS A 78 -3.49 -3.32 16.86
N ARG A 79 -4.14 -2.23 17.31
CA ARG A 79 -5.24 -2.29 18.26
C ARG A 79 -6.63 -2.35 17.60
N MET A 80 -6.70 -2.53 16.28
CA MET A 80 -7.94 -2.57 15.49
C MET A 80 -8.82 -1.31 15.65
N ALA A 81 -8.20 -0.14 15.83
CA ALA A 81 -8.88 1.15 15.99
C ALA A 81 -8.64 2.11 14.82
N TYR A 82 -7.94 1.66 13.77
CA TYR A 82 -7.82 2.42 12.54
C TYR A 82 -9.16 2.43 11.79
N ILE A 83 -9.67 3.63 11.51
CA ILE A 83 -10.87 3.85 10.73
C ILE A 83 -10.46 4.70 9.53
N PRO A 84 -10.56 4.18 8.29
CA PRO A 84 -10.21 4.95 7.10
C PRO A 84 -11.14 6.14 6.92
N LEU A 85 -10.63 7.23 6.35
CA LEU A 85 -11.44 8.41 6.08
C LEU A 85 -12.25 8.24 4.79
N PRO A 86 -13.38 8.96 4.65
CA PRO A 86 -14.10 9.01 3.39
C PRO A 86 -13.20 9.48 2.24
N VAL A 87 -13.26 8.75 1.11
CA VAL A 87 -12.49 9.09 -0.08
C VAL A 87 -13.01 10.40 -0.69
N ARG A 88 -12.13 11.37 -0.90
CA ARG A 88 -12.48 12.66 -1.51
C ARG A 88 -12.77 12.48 -2.99
N ARG A 89 -13.94 12.94 -3.45
CA ARG A 89 -14.36 12.87 -4.84
C ARG A 89 -13.88 14.09 -5.63
N VAL A 90 -13.27 13.86 -6.79
CA VAL A 90 -12.94 14.89 -7.79
C VAL A 90 -13.40 14.43 -9.16
N TYR A 91 -13.80 15.36 -10.02
CA TYR A 91 -14.19 15.04 -11.40
C TYR A 91 -13.15 15.58 -12.37
N ILE A 92 -12.58 14.70 -13.19
CA ILE A 92 -11.63 15.08 -14.24
C ILE A 92 -12.22 14.81 -15.63
N PRO A 93 -11.89 15.59 -16.66
CA PRO A 93 -12.37 15.35 -18.02
C PRO A 93 -11.98 13.95 -18.52
N LYS A 94 -12.88 13.30 -19.27
CA LYS A 94 -12.54 12.09 -20.02
C LYS A 94 -11.91 12.51 -21.36
N PRO A 95 -10.70 12.02 -21.70
CA PRO A 95 -10.10 12.31 -23.01
C PRO A 95 -11.06 11.99 -24.16
N GLY A 96 -11.18 12.88 -25.14
CA GLY A 96 -12.05 12.70 -26.31
C GLY A 96 -13.56 12.71 -26.03
N SER A 97 -14.00 13.21 -24.87
CA SER A 97 -15.42 13.24 -24.50
C SER A 97 -15.77 14.51 -23.70
N SER A 98 -17.03 14.97 -23.80
CA SER A 98 -17.60 16.01 -22.94
C SER A 98 -17.92 15.53 -21.52
N LYS A 99 -17.86 14.20 -21.29
CA LYS A 99 -18.16 13.60 -19.98
C LYS A 99 -16.97 13.74 -19.03
N LYS A 100 -17.26 13.76 -17.72
CA LYS A 100 -16.24 13.69 -16.66
C LYS A 100 -16.17 12.29 -16.07
N ARG A 101 -14.98 11.86 -15.62
CA ARG A 101 -14.78 10.65 -14.81
C ARG A 101 -14.55 11.02 -13.35
N PRO A 102 -15.23 10.35 -12.41
CA PRO A 102 -14.98 10.54 -10.99
C PRO A 102 -13.66 9.86 -10.57
N LEU A 103 -12.80 10.60 -9.87
CA LEU A 103 -11.61 10.08 -9.19
C LEU A 103 -11.83 10.10 -7.68
N GLY A 104 -11.42 9.03 -7.02
CA GLY A 104 -11.36 8.96 -5.56
C GLY A 104 -9.95 9.24 -5.07
N ILE A 105 -9.80 10.18 -4.13
CA ILE A 105 -8.52 10.54 -3.53
C ILE A 105 -8.59 10.21 -2.03
N PRO A 106 -7.95 9.12 -1.58
CA PRO A 106 -7.90 8.75 -0.17
C PRO A 106 -7.08 9.76 0.66
N ALA A 107 -7.28 9.74 1.99
CA ALA A 107 -6.40 10.46 2.91
C ALA A 107 -4.98 9.89 2.85
N LEU A 108 -4.01 10.66 3.35
CA LEU A 108 -2.62 10.25 3.24
C LEU A 108 -2.34 8.96 4.00
N GLU A 109 -2.80 8.83 5.25
CA GLU A 109 -2.68 7.60 6.03
C GLU A 109 -3.32 6.42 5.29
N ASP A 110 -4.50 6.60 4.69
CA ASP A 110 -5.18 5.55 3.92
C ASP A 110 -4.34 5.07 2.73
N LYS A 111 -3.64 5.97 2.03
CA LYS A 111 -2.72 5.59 0.95
C LYS A 111 -1.56 4.74 1.47
N LEU A 112 -1.02 5.06 2.65
CA LEU A 112 0.08 4.30 3.24
C LEU A 112 -0.39 2.89 3.64
N VAL A 113 -1.56 2.79 4.26
CA VAL A 113 -2.16 1.51 4.64
C VAL A 113 -2.46 0.67 3.40
N GLN A 114 -3.08 1.27 2.37
CA GLN A 114 -3.36 0.59 1.10
C GLN A 114 -2.07 0.15 0.40
N ALA A 115 -1.04 1.00 0.35
CA ALA A 115 0.25 0.64 -0.27
C ALA A 115 0.92 -0.53 0.46
N GLY A 116 0.97 -0.51 1.79
CA GLY A 116 1.52 -1.61 2.58
C GLY A 116 0.74 -2.91 2.40
N LEU A 117 -0.60 -2.82 2.38
CA LEU A 117 -1.46 -3.98 2.12
C LEU A 117 -1.23 -4.54 0.72
N THR A 118 -1.12 -3.68 -0.31
CA THR A 118 -0.80 -4.10 -1.67
C THR A 118 0.50 -4.88 -1.72
N ARG A 119 1.58 -4.41 -1.08
CA ARG A 119 2.86 -5.15 -1.05
C ARG A 119 2.72 -6.55 -0.46
N VAL A 120 1.99 -6.68 0.65
CA VAL A 120 1.75 -7.97 1.32
C VAL A 120 0.93 -8.91 0.42
N LEU A 121 -0.16 -8.41 -0.15
CA LEU A 121 -1.05 -9.23 -0.99
C LEU A 121 -0.41 -9.58 -2.33
N SER A 122 0.34 -8.66 -2.94
CA SER A 122 1.07 -8.91 -4.18
C SER A 122 2.15 -9.98 -4.00
N ALA A 123 2.80 -10.07 -2.83
CA ALA A 123 3.73 -11.17 -2.57
C ALA A 123 3.06 -12.55 -2.69
N ILE A 124 1.75 -12.64 -2.43
CA ILE A 124 0.98 -13.88 -2.52
C ILE A 124 0.41 -14.03 -3.94
N TYR A 125 -0.48 -13.12 -4.35
CA TYR A 125 -1.29 -13.28 -5.56
C TYR A 125 -0.50 -13.17 -6.87
N GLU A 126 0.67 -12.54 -6.86
CA GLU A 126 1.52 -12.51 -8.06
C GLU A 126 1.98 -13.90 -8.48
N GLN A 127 1.98 -14.87 -7.56
CA GLN A 127 2.33 -16.26 -7.87
C GLN A 127 1.18 -17.04 -8.53
N ASP A 128 -0.05 -16.53 -8.44
CA ASP A 128 -1.26 -17.20 -8.93
C ASP A 128 -1.77 -16.61 -10.25
N PHE A 129 -1.35 -15.39 -10.60
CA PHE A 129 -1.80 -14.74 -11.83
C PHE A 129 -1.27 -15.46 -13.08
N ILE A 130 -2.18 -15.78 -14.00
CA ILE A 130 -1.87 -16.30 -15.32
C ILE A 130 -1.02 -15.32 -16.15
N ASP A 131 -0.28 -15.83 -17.13
CA ASP A 131 0.63 -15.01 -17.94
C ASP A 131 -0.07 -13.94 -18.78
N ASP A 132 -1.28 -14.23 -19.28
CA ASP A 132 -2.09 -13.30 -20.10
C ASP A 132 -2.83 -12.23 -19.25
N SER A 133 -2.47 -12.09 -17.98
CA SER A 133 -2.94 -11.01 -17.10
C SER A 133 -1.88 -9.92 -17.03
N TYR A 134 -2.20 -8.70 -17.48
CA TYR A 134 -1.20 -7.62 -17.63
C TYR A 134 -1.41 -6.43 -16.70
N GLY A 135 -2.67 -6.14 -16.35
CA GLY A 135 -3.02 -4.90 -15.66
C GLY A 135 -2.46 -4.83 -14.24
N PHE A 136 -1.73 -3.74 -13.95
CA PHE A 136 -1.27 -3.39 -12.59
C PHE A 136 -0.33 -4.42 -11.93
N ARG A 137 0.38 -5.21 -12.73
CA ARG A 137 1.35 -6.20 -12.26
C ARG A 137 2.79 -5.70 -12.38
N PRO A 138 3.68 -6.01 -11.43
CA PRO A 138 5.10 -5.69 -11.55
C PRO A 138 5.72 -6.34 -12.79
N GLY A 139 6.46 -5.57 -13.59
CA GLY A 139 7.14 -6.08 -14.78
C GLY A 139 6.24 -6.45 -15.96
N ARG A 140 4.95 -6.07 -15.92
CA ARG A 140 4.00 -6.21 -17.04
C ARG A 140 3.45 -4.84 -17.46
N GLY A 141 3.22 -4.64 -18.75
CA GLY A 141 2.73 -3.39 -19.35
C GLY A 141 1.72 -3.61 -20.47
N CYS A 142 1.17 -2.51 -21.01
CA CYS A 142 0.15 -2.55 -22.07
C CYS A 142 0.63 -3.07 -23.44
N HIS A 143 1.93 -3.28 -23.59
CA HIS A 143 2.59 -3.66 -24.85
C HIS A 143 3.27 -5.04 -24.77
N ASP A 144 3.23 -5.69 -23.61
CA ASP A 144 3.67 -7.09 -23.45
C ASP A 144 2.57 -8.04 -23.96
#